data_AF-A0A376DRP6-F1
#
_entry.id   AF-A0A376DRP6-F1
#
_cell.length_a   1.000
_cell.length_b   1.000
_cell.length_c   1.000
_cell.angle_alpha   90.00
_cell.angle_beta   90.00
_cell.angle_gamma   90.00
#
_symmetry.space_group_name_H-M   'P 1'
#
loop_
_entity.id
_entity.type
_entity.pdbx_description
1 polymer ?
#
loop_
_entity_poly.entity_id
_entity_poly.type
_entity_poly.pdbx_seq_one_letter_code
_entity_poly.pdbx_strand_id
1 'polypeptide(L)'
;MIYTTLLNIAIFQGIVLGLVILRSSLFNSQSNKYLAYLLFALSFVLLNYVFEIEDTFTAYPFLHFFDDIEWVFLLPVFIFLFIINRIDDTVKSRQKHYLYYIPFAYSSIVSITYDLSNVAGIFKIPDSSIFIVNIFRLIQLLFAFIIIPFLPLYSYFMIRHLKDSQEKKWVITLLTLIYLLLLVWLITYMTGLFFGLDISSTMSVLALCATFVMHWTAYIGIYKYKLAKNKEAISHFLNNDSAVLYPNLPMAEDSTPQEYKESITADNLYFQKLELLCKDEHIYTDSTLKQRKSR
;
A
#
# COMPACT_ATOMS: atom_id res chain seq x y z
N MET A 1 -8.99 7.41 26.00
CA MET A 1 -9.22 8.55 25.08
C MET A 1 -8.06 8.76 24.11
N ILE A 2 -6.84 9.15 24.53
CA ILE A 2 -5.72 9.37 23.57
C ILE A 2 -5.43 8.13 22.73
N TYR A 3 -5.43 6.95 23.35
CA TYR A 3 -5.23 5.66 22.70
C TYR A 3 -6.22 5.42 21.55
N THR A 4 -7.52 5.43 21.84
CA THR A 4 -8.58 5.18 20.84
C THR A 4 -8.59 6.25 19.75
N THR A 5 -8.31 7.51 20.08
CA THR A 5 -8.14 8.58 19.09
C THR A 5 -7.02 8.27 18.10
N LEU A 6 -5.87 7.77 18.57
CA LEU A 6 -4.73 7.45 17.73
C LEU A 6 -5.04 6.29 16.75
N LEU A 7 -5.75 5.27 17.23
CA LEU A 7 -6.24 4.18 16.39
C LEU A 7 -7.23 4.69 15.33
N ASN A 8 -8.21 5.51 15.72
CA ASN A 8 -9.20 6.09 14.80
C ASN A 8 -8.56 6.97 13.72
N ILE A 9 -7.52 7.75 14.05
CA ILE A 9 -6.75 8.50 13.07
C ILE A 9 -6.08 7.54 12.07
N ALA A 10 -5.51 6.43 12.53
CA ALA A 10 -4.87 5.44 11.68
C ALA A 10 -5.85 4.75 10.72
N ILE A 11 -7.03 4.38 11.23
CA ILE A 11 -8.13 3.80 10.46
C ILE A 11 -8.55 4.78 9.36
N PHE A 12 -8.78 6.04 9.72
CA PHE A 12 -9.14 7.08 8.76
C PHE A 12 -8.06 7.30 7.69
N GLN A 13 -6.79 7.38 8.09
CA GLN A 13 -5.65 7.51 7.19
C GLN A 13 -5.58 6.34 6.21
N GLY A 14 -5.79 5.13 6.70
CA GLY A 14 -5.85 3.91 5.91
C GLY A 14 -6.91 3.94 4.82
N ILE A 15 -8.14 4.25 5.21
CA ILE A 15 -9.28 4.32 4.30
C ILE A 15 -9.07 5.40 3.24
N VAL A 16 -8.68 6.62 3.65
CA VAL A 16 -8.46 7.73 2.73
C VAL A 16 -7.33 7.41 1.75
N LEU A 17 -6.20 6.90 2.23
CA LEU A 17 -5.07 6.55 1.37
C LEU A 17 -5.44 5.41 0.41
N GLY A 18 -6.14 4.37 0.88
CA GLY A 18 -6.63 3.29 0.05
C GLY A 18 -7.52 3.81 -1.09
N LEU A 19 -8.43 4.73 -0.79
CA LEU A 19 -9.29 5.38 -1.80
C LEU A 19 -8.48 6.21 -2.81
N VAL A 20 -7.52 7.00 -2.32
CA VAL A 20 -6.63 7.80 -3.19
C VAL A 20 -5.84 6.90 -4.13
N ILE A 21 -5.28 5.78 -3.65
CA ILE A 21 -4.54 4.83 -4.47
C ILE A 21 -5.44 4.19 -5.54
N LEU A 22 -6.68 3.83 -5.21
CA LEU A 22 -7.61 3.22 -6.17
C LEU A 22 -8.12 4.19 -7.24
N ARG A 23 -8.36 5.46 -6.87
CA ARG A 23 -8.97 6.45 -7.77
C ARG A 23 -7.94 7.23 -8.58
N SER A 24 -6.72 7.38 -8.09
CA SER A 24 -5.69 8.18 -8.73
C SER A 24 -5.12 7.47 -9.97
N SER A 25 -5.13 8.17 -11.11
CA SER A 25 -4.45 7.72 -12.35
C SER A 25 -2.96 7.48 -12.12
N LEU A 26 -2.32 8.25 -11.24
CA LEU A 26 -0.89 8.14 -10.91
C LEU A 26 -0.51 6.81 -10.26
N PHE A 27 -1.48 6.14 -9.62
CA PHE A 27 -1.26 4.87 -8.94
C PHE A 27 -1.92 3.68 -9.64
N ASN A 28 -2.40 3.86 -10.87
CA ASN A 28 -3.17 2.85 -11.61
C ASN A 28 -2.29 1.67 -12.08
N SER A 29 -1.86 0.83 -11.14
CA SER A 29 -1.23 -0.46 -11.39
C SER A 29 -1.96 -1.54 -10.58
N GLN A 30 -1.96 -2.78 -11.09
CA GLN A 30 -2.61 -3.88 -10.38
C GLN A 30 -1.96 -4.13 -9.00
N SER A 31 -0.64 -3.96 -8.88
CA SER A 31 0.05 -4.01 -7.60
C SER A 31 -0.52 -3.00 -6.60
N ASN A 32 -0.61 -1.73 -6.97
CA ASN A 32 -1.07 -0.69 -6.06
C ASN A 32 -2.52 -0.90 -5.61
N LYS A 33 -3.36 -1.56 -6.42
CA LYS A 33 -4.72 -1.96 -5.98
C LYS A 33 -4.68 -2.92 -4.80
N TYR A 34 -3.79 -3.92 -4.83
CA TYR A 34 -3.61 -4.82 -3.69
C TYR A 34 -2.98 -4.13 -2.47
N LEU A 35 -2.14 -3.12 -2.66
CA LEU A 35 -1.69 -2.27 -1.55
C LEU A 35 -2.86 -1.51 -0.91
N ALA A 36 -3.77 -0.97 -1.72
CA ALA A 36 -4.98 -0.33 -1.21
C ALA A 36 -5.87 -1.32 -0.44
N TYR A 37 -6.05 -2.54 -0.96
CA TYR A 37 -6.80 -3.58 -0.26
C TYR A 37 -6.13 -4.02 1.04
N LEU A 38 -4.80 -4.09 1.09
CA LEU A 38 -4.05 -4.32 2.33
C LEU A 38 -4.35 -3.23 3.38
N LEU A 39 -4.35 -1.96 2.97
CA LEU A 39 -4.66 -0.83 3.85
C LEU A 39 -6.11 -0.87 4.35
N PHE A 40 -7.06 -1.22 3.49
CA PHE A 40 -8.45 -1.40 3.92
C PHE A 40 -8.59 -2.55 4.91
N ALA A 41 -8.02 -3.72 4.64
CA ALA A 41 -8.06 -4.85 5.56
C ALA A 41 -7.44 -4.50 6.91
N LEU A 42 -6.27 -3.83 6.92
CA LEU A 42 -5.64 -3.40 8.17
C LEU A 42 -6.48 -2.36 8.91
N SER A 43 -7.19 -1.48 8.19
CA SER A 43 -8.13 -0.52 8.78
C SER A 43 -9.33 -1.23 9.42
N PHE A 44 -9.89 -2.26 8.78
CA PHE A 44 -10.99 -3.04 9.35
C PHE A 44 -10.56 -3.86 10.56
N VAL A 45 -9.37 -4.47 10.53
CA VAL A 45 -8.81 -5.15 11.71
C VAL A 45 -8.68 -4.18 12.90
N LEU A 46 -8.15 -2.98 12.66
CA LEU A 46 -8.05 -1.95 13.71
C LEU A 46 -9.43 -1.44 14.17
N LEU A 47 -10.39 -1.32 13.26
CA LEU A 47 -11.74 -0.86 13.57
C LEU A 47 -12.48 -1.85 14.48
N ASN A 48 -12.41 -3.15 14.16
CA ASN A 48 -13.00 -4.19 15.00
C ASN A 48 -12.41 -4.17 16.42
N TYR A 49 -11.09 -3.96 16.52
CA TYR A 49 -10.43 -3.82 17.81
C TYR A 49 -10.87 -2.57 18.60
N VAL A 50 -11.12 -1.43 17.92
CA VAL A 50 -11.70 -0.24 18.58
C VAL A 50 -13.12 -0.53 19.09
N PHE A 51 -13.94 -1.22 18.29
CA PHE A 51 -15.29 -1.61 18.72
C PHE A 51 -15.30 -2.53 19.93
N GLU A 52 -14.32 -3.42 20.04
CA GLU A 52 -14.13 -4.28 21.22
C GLU A 52 -13.78 -3.44 22.46
N ILE A 53 -12.83 -2.51 22.37
CA ILE A 53 -12.43 -1.65 23.51
C ILE A 53 -13.56 -0.74 23.99
N GLU A 54 -14.35 -0.20 23.06
CA GLU A 54 -15.45 0.72 23.39
C GLU A 54 -16.76 -0.01 23.72
N ASP A 55 -16.73 -1.34 23.89
CA ASP A 55 -17.89 -2.20 24.15
C ASP A 55 -19.03 -1.98 23.13
N THR A 56 -18.69 -1.54 21.91
CA THR A 56 -19.67 -1.07 20.90
C THR A 56 -20.56 -2.22 20.43
N PHE A 57 -20.01 -3.44 20.42
CA PHE A 57 -20.75 -4.65 20.10
C PHE A 57 -21.89 -4.94 21.08
N THR A 58 -21.78 -4.52 22.34
CA THR A 58 -22.88 -4.69 23.33
C THR A 58 -24.05 -3.75 23.03
N ALA A 59 -23.76 -2.52 22.60
CA ALA A 59 -24.77 -1.53 22.24
C ALA A 59 -25.40 -1.83 20.88
N TYR A 60 -24.62 -2.38 19.94
CA TYR A 60 -25.05 -2.69 18.57
C TYR A 60 -24.61 -4.11 18.16
N PRO A 61 -25.35 -5.16 18.57
CA PRO A 61 -24.97 -6.56 18.31
C PRO A 61 -24.82 -6.91 16.83
N PHE A 62 -25.53 -6.23 15.93
CA PHE A 62 -25.41 -6.46 14.48
C PHE A 62 -24.01 -6.12 13.93
N LEU A 63 -23.20 -5.34 14.65
CA LEU A 63 -21.82 -5.05 14.25
C LEU A 63 -20.89 -6.26 14.40
N HIS A 64 -21.27 -7.29 15.19
CA HIS A 64 -20.49 -8.53 15.30
C HIS A 64 -20.27 -9.19 13.93
N PHE A 65 -21.19 -9.02 12.97
CA PHE A 65 -21.00 -9.50 11.61
C PHE A 65 -19.72 -8.96 10.95
N PHE A 66 -19.31 -7.72 11.23
CA PHE A 66 -18.06 -7.16 10.71
C PHE A 66 -16.82 -7.72 11.41
N ASP A 67 -16.99 -8.17 12.66
CA ASP A 67 -15.94 -8.85 13.44
C ASP A 67 -15.74 -10.29 12.97
N ASP A 68 -16.83 -10.99 12.65
CA ASP A 68 -16.79 -12.35 12.12
C ASP A 68 -16.12 -12.46 10.75
N ILE A 69 -16.06 -11.36 10.00
CA ILE A 69 -15.26 -11.31 8.77
C ILE A 69 -13.79 -11.27 9.20
N GLU A 70 -13.08 -12.37 8.97
CA GLU A 70 -11.71 -12.52 9.49
C GLU A 70 -10.67 -11.81 8.63
N TRP A 71 -10.72 -10.48 8.62
CA TRP A 71 -9.88 -9.58 7.83
C TRP A 71 -8.38 -9.85 7.99
N VAL A 72 -7.95 -10.39 9.13
CA VAL A 72 -6.55 -10.75 9.41
C VAL A 72 -6.01 -11.74 8.36
N PHE A 73 -6.82 -12.69 7.89
CA PHE A 73 -6.41 -13.66 6.86
C PHE A 73 -6.15 -13.03 5.49
N LEU A 74 -6.72 -11.85 5.22
CA LEU A 74 -6.49 -11.14 3.96
C LEU A 74 -5.15 -10.39 3.94
N LEU A 75 -4.59 -10.03 5.10
CA LEU A 75 -3.32 -9.31 5.19
C LEU A 75 -2.16 -10.05 4.49
N PRO A 76 -1.86 -11.35 4.78
CA PRO A 76 -0.81 -12.08 4.09
C PRO A 76 -1.11 -12.26 2.60
N VAL A 77 -2.38 -12.38 2.22
CA VAL A 77 -2.81 -12.54 0.82
C VAL A 77 -2.56 -11.26 0.02
N PHE A 78 -2.96 -10.10 0.55
CA PHE A 78 -2.80 -8.84 -0.15
C PHE A 78 -1.34 -8.41 -0.25
N ILE A 79 -0.49 -8.63 0.77
CA ILE A 79 0.95 -8.34 0.64
C ILE A 79 1.61 -9.23 -0.41
N PHE A 80 1.23 -10.52 -0.49
CA PHE A 80 1.71 -11.43 -1.51
C PHE A 80 1.29 -10.98 -2.93
N LEU A 81 0.01 -10.66 -3.11
CA LEU A 81 -0.51 -10.22 -4.42
C LEU A 81 0.04 -8.85 -4.82
N PHE A 82 0.30 -7.97 -3.86
CA PHE A 82 1.00 -6.71 -4.07
C PHE A 82 2.41 -6.95 -4.65
N ILE A 83 3.15 -7.92 -4.11
CA ILE A 83 4.51 -8.26 -4.55
C ILE A 83 4.52 -8.95 -5.91
N ILE A 84 3.69 -9.98 -6.12
CA ILE A 84 3.70 -10.73 -7.38
C ILE A 84 3.32 -9.87 -8.58
N ASN A 85 2.42 -8.90 -8.40
CA ASN A 85 2.03 -7.97 -9.45
C ASN A 85 3.07 -6.86 -9.71
N ARG A 86 4.20 -6.84 -9.00
CA ARG A 86 5.38 -5.99 -9.29
C ARG A 86 6.51 -6.73 -9.98
N ILE A 87 6.43 -8.05 -10.07
CA ILE A 87 7.45 -8.91 -10.68
C ILE A 87 7.08 -9.13 -12.15
N ASP A 88 8.08 -9.35 -13.01
CA ASP A 88 7.89 -9.63 -14.43
C ASP A 88 6.94 -10.81 -14.70
N ASP A 89 6.19 -10.71 -15.80
CA ASP A 89 5.10 -11.63 -16.15
C ASP A 89 5.53 -13.09 -16.36
N THR A 90 6.82 -13.35 -16.58
CA THR A 90 7.36 -14.71 -16.78
C THR A 90 7.18 -15.61 -15.54
N VAL A 91 7.18 -15.03 -14.33
CA VAL A 91 6.94 -15.76 -13.07
C VAL A 91 5.45 -15.77 -12.72
N LYS A 92 4.70 -14.76 -13.19
CA LYS A 92 3.28 -14.52 -12.87
C LYS A 92 2.33 -15.57 -13.47
N SER A 93 2.62 -16.07 -14.67
CA SER A 93 1.70 -16.95 -15.42
C SER A 93 1.46 -18.33 -14.79
N ARG A 94 2.26 -18.73 -13.79
CA ARG A 94 2.15 -20.04 -13.12
C ARG A 94 1.29 -20.05 -11.85
N GLN A 95 0.88 -18.91 -11.30
CA GLN A 95 0.29 -18.86 -9.96
C GLN A 95 -1.24 -18.73 -10.00
N LYS A 96 -1.95 -19.70 -9.40
CA LYS A 96 -3.41 -19.68 -9.25
C LYS A 96 -3.82 -18.77 -8.08
N HIS A 97 -3.94 -17.47 -8.35
CA HIS A 97 -4.16 -16.43 -7.34
C HIS A 97 -5.43 -16.63 -6.47
N TYR A 98 -6.47 -17.30 -6.97
CA TYR A 98 -7.72 -17.50 -6.23
C TYR A 98 -7.58 -18.46 -5.03
N LEU A 99 -6.63 -19.40 -5.07
CA LEU A 99 -6.48 -20.41 -4.02
C LEU A 99 -6.09 -19.81 -2.67
N TYR A 100 -5.40 -18.67 -2.68
CA TYR A 100 -4.94 -18.01 -1.46
C TYR A 100 -6.07 -17.37 -0.64
N TYR A 101 -7.25 -17.19 -1.23
CA TYR A 101 -8.43 -16.66 -0.54
C TYR A 101 -9.26 -17.76 0.15
N ILE A 102 -9.02 -19.04 -0.13
CA ILE A 102 -9.75 -20.17 0.48
C ILE A 102 -9.71 -20.11 2.01
N PRO A 103 -8.55 -19.90 2.67
CA PRO A 103 -8.46 -19.80 4.12
C PRO A 103 -9.36 -18.71 4.69
N PHE A 104 -9.33 -17.51 4.09
CA PHE A 104 -10.16 -16.38 4.49
C PHE A 104 -11.66 -16.67 4.32
N ALA A 105 -12.05 -17.19 3.16
CA ALA A 105 -13.45 -17.47 2.86
C ALA A 105 -14.01 -18.55 3.80
N TYR A 106 -13.23 -19.62 4.03
CA TYR A 106 -13.56 -20.67 4.97
C TYR A 106 -13.72 -20.12 6.39
N SER A 107 -12.74 -19.37 6.89
CA SER A 107 -12.75 -18.76 8.22
C SER A 107 -13.98 -17.90 8.45
N SER A 108 -14.23 -16.96 7.53
CA SER A 108 -15.33 -16.01 7.66
C SER A 108 -16.69 -16.73 7.62
N ILE A 109 -16.85 -17.75 6.78
CA ILE A 109 -18.10 -18.55 6.75
C ILE A 109 -18.32 -19.28 8.07
N VAL A 110 -17.27 -19.89 8.63
CA VAL A 110 -17.38 -20.62 9.91
C VAL A 110 -17.74 -19.67 11.04
N SER A 111 -17.06 -18.53 11.14
CA SER A 111 -17.27 -17.54 12.21
C SER A 111 -18.65 -16.88 12.12
N ILE A 112 -19.06 -16.42 10.93
CA ILE A 112 -20.41 -15.87 10.69
C ILE A 112 -21.48 -16.91 11.02
N THR A 113 -21.29 -18.18 10.61
CA THR A 113 -22.29 -19.23 10.88
C THR A 113 -22.43 -19.50 12.39
N TYR A 114 -21.33 -19.46 13.13
CA TYR A 114 -21.32 -19.65 14.57
C TYR A 114 -22.00 -18.48 15.30
N ASP A 115 -21.68 -17.25 14.92
CA ASP A 115 -22.27 -16.06 15.54
C ASP A 115 -23.77 -15.93 15.24
N LEU A 116 -24.17 -16.25 14.01
CA LEU A 116 -25.58 -16.24 13.62
C LEU A 116 -26.42 -17.27 14.42
N SER A 117 -25.79 -18.37 14.84
CA SER A 117 -26.40 -19.35 15.75
C SER A 117 -26.50 -18.82 17.18
N ASN A 118 -25.41 -18.28 17.71
CA ASN A 118 -25.28 -17.99 19.14
C ASN A 118 -25.78 -16.60 19.55
N VAL A 119 -25.52 -15.57 18.74
CA VAL A 119 -25.86 -14.17 19.03
C VAL A 119 -27.19 -13.79 18.41
N ALA A 120 -27.40 -14.11 17.13
CA ALA A 120 -28.64 -13.75 16.43
C ALA A 120 -29.80 -14.73 16.70
N GLY A 121 -29.51 -15.94 17.22
CA GLY A 121 -30.52 -16.93 17.61
C GLY A 121 -31.40 -17.44 16.46
N ILE A 122 -30.99 -17.23 15.20
CA ILE A 122 -31.79 -17.53 14.01
C ILE A 122 -31.93 -19.04 13.84
N PHE A 123 -30.89 -19.81 14.22
CA PHE A 123 -30.90 -21.26 14.27
C PHE A 123 -30.11 -21.73 15.49
N LYS A 124 -30.65 -22.66 16.29
CA LYS A 124 -29.92 -23.26 17.40
C LYS A 124 -29.11 -24.45 16.91
N ILE A 125 -27.78 -24.37 16.99
CA ILE A 125 -26.91 -25.54 16.81
C ILE A 125 -27.22 -26.54 17.94
N PRO A 126 -27.62 -27.79 17.62
CA PRO A 126 -27.85 -28.81 18.64
C PRO A 126 -26.57 -29.15 19.38
N ASP A 127 -26.66 -29.51 20.67
CA ASP A 127 -25.49 -29.88 21.49
C ASP A 127 -24.70 -31.05 20.87
N SER A 128 -25.37 -31.95 20.15
CA SER A 128 -24.74 -33.05 19.40
C SER A 128 -23.79 -32.59 18.29
N SER A 129 -23.93 -31.35 17.81
CA SER A 129 -23.13 -30.77 16.72
C SER A 129 -21.92 -29.97 17.21
N ILE A 130 -21.74 -29.79 18.53
CA ILE A 130 -20.60 -29.06 19.12
C ILE A 130 -19.26 -29.69 18.69
N PHE A 131 -19.20 -31.02 18.59
CA PHE A 131 -18.00 -31.72 18.11
C PHE A 131 -17.59 -31.31 16.69
N ILE A 132 -18.58 -31.13 15.80
CA ILE A 132 -18.35 -30.72 14.40
C ILE A 132 -17.87 -29.26 14.36
N VAL A 133 -18.45 -28.38 15.17
CA VAL A 133 -18.02 -26.97 15.29
C VAL A 133 -16.55 -26.90 15.75
N ASN A 134 -16.16 -27.72 16.73
CA ASN A 134 -14.77 -27.78 17.19
C ASN A 134 -13.80 -28.25 16.11
N ILE A 135 -14.21 -29.21 15.26
CA ILE A 135 -13.41 -29.62 14.09
C ILE A 135 -13.20 -28.45 13.14
N PHE A 136 -14.25 -27.68 12.82
CA PHE A 136 -14.13 -26.52 11.93
C PHE A 136 -13.21 -25.44 12.51
N ARG A 137 -13.32 -25.15 13.81
CA ARG A 137 -12.41 -24.23 14.50
C ARG A 137 -10.96 -24.71 14.48
N LEU A 138 -10.72 -26.02 14.59
CA LEU A 138 -9.37 -26.59 14.49
C LEU A 138 -8.79 -26.46 13.07
N ILE A 139 -9.60 -26.68 12.03
CA ILE A 139 -9.20 -26.49 10.63
C ILE A 139 -8.86 -25.02 10.38
N GLN A 140 -9.66 -24.10 10.91
CA GLN A 140 -9.38 -22.67 10.86
C GLN A 140 -8.04 -22.32 11.54
N LEU A 141 -7.77 -22.88 12.73
CA LEU A 141 -6.48 -22.71 13.41
C LEU A 141 -5.31 -23.21 12.56
N LEU A 142 -5.48 -24.37 11.92
CA LEU A 142 -4.50 -24.94 11.00
C LEU A 142 -4.23 -24.00 9.81
N PHE A 143 -5.28 -23.39 9.24
CA PHE A 143 -5.12 -22.41 8.19
C PHE A 143 -4.32 -21.18 8.63
N ALA A 144 -4.57 -20.67 9.84
CA ALA A 144 -3.77 -19.58 10.41
C ALA A 144 -2.29 -19.99 10.50
N PHE A 145 -1.99 -21.17 11.03
CA PHE A 145 -0.62 -21.69 11.14
C PHE A 145 0.08 -21.92 9.80
N ILE A 146 -0.66 -22.21 8.73
CA ILE A 146 -0.05 -22.41 7.41
C ILE A 146 0.13 -21.06 6.73
N ILE A 147 -0.92 -20.27 6.60
CA ILE A 147 -0.95 -19.10 5.71
C ILE A 147 -0.16 -17.93 6.27
N ILE A 148 -0.28 -17.65 7.57
CA ILE A 148 0.39 -16.52 8.21
C ILE A 148 1.91 -16.60 8.08
N PRO A 149 2.57 -17.74 8.31
CA PRO A 149 4.00 -17.85 8.07
C PRO A 149 4.35 -18.08 6.59
N PHE A 150 3.62 -18.95 5.89
CA PHE A 150 4.02 -19.40 4.56
C PHE A 150 3.95 -18.29 3.51
N LEU A 151 2.87 -17.50 3.46
CA LEU A 151 2.66 -16.52 2.39
C LEU A 151 3.68 -15.37 2.43
N PRO A 152 3.93 -14.74 3.59
CA PRO A 152 4.95 -13.71 3.70
C PRO A 152 6.37 -14.26 3.43
N LEU A 153 6.67 -15.48 3.90
CA LEU A 153 7.96 -16.12 3.63
C LEU A 153 8.15 -16.38 2.13
N TYR A 154 7.13 -16.92 1.46
CA TYR A 154 7.14 -17.12 0.02
C TYR A 154 7.26 -15.79 -0.73
N SER A 155 6.57 -14.75 -0.26
CA SER A 155 6.68 -13.40 -0.80
C SER A 155 8.11 -12.86 -0.73
N TYR A 156 8.82 -13.12 0.37
CA TYR A 156 10.22 -12.71 0.54
C TYR A 156 11.12 -13.33 -0.54
N PHE A 157 10.92 -14.61 -0.87
CA PHE A 157 11.64 -15.25 -1.97
C PHE A 157 11.33 -14.62 -3.32
N MET A 158 10.08 -14.21 -3.55
CA MET A 158 9.67 -13.57 -4.80
C MET A 158 10.31 -12.18 -4.97
N ILE A 159 10.58 -11.45 -3.87
CA ILE A 159 11.18 -10.10 -3.93
C ILE A 159 12.54 -10.06 -4.66
N ARG A 160 13.28 -11.18 -4.70
CA ARG A 160 14.56 -11.25 -5.44
C ARG A 160 14.43 -10.90 -6.92
N HIS A 161 13.22 -11.00 -7.49
CA HIS A 161 12.92 -10.71 -8.89
C HIS A 161 12.50 -9.26 -9.15
N LEU A 162 12.50 -8.37 -8.15
CA LEU A 162 12.30 -6.93 -8.38
C LEU A 162 13.56 -6.28 -8.97
N LYS A 163 13.39 -5.48 -10.03
CA LYS A 163 14.46 -4.79 -10.75
C LYS A 163 15.02 -3.56 -10.01
N ASP A 164 14.14 -2.77 -9.40
CA ASP A 164 14.51 -1.51 -8.74
C ASP A 164 14.98 -1.76 -7.29
N SER A 165 16.22 -1.36 -7.00
CA SER A 165 16.87 -1.53 -5.68
C SER A 165 16.23 -0.66 -4.58
N GLN A 166 15.78 0.57 -4.89
CA GLN A 166 15.13 1.43 -3.91
C GLN A 166 13.72 0.94 -3.60
N GLU A 167 12.94 0.56 -4.62
CA GLU A 167 11.62 -0.02 -4.39
C GLU A 167 11.72 -1.35 -3.65
N LYS A 168 12.72 -2.18 -3.95
CA LYS A 168 12.98 -3.44 -3.25
C LYS A 168 13.15 -3.22 -1.75
N LYS A 169 13.94 -2.24 -1.32
CA LYS A 169 14.12 -1.93 0.12
C LYS A 169 12.78 -1.61 0.78
N TRP A 170 11.99 -0.73 0.16
CA TRP A 170 10.68 -0.36 0.70
C TRP A 170 9.71 -1.55 0.78
N VAL A 171 9.64 -2.38 -0.26
CA VAL A 171 8.79 -3.58 -0.28
C VAL A 171 9.23 -4.59 0.78
N ILE A 172 10.53 -4.80 0.98
CA ILE A 172 11.06 -5.66 2.05
C ILE A 172 10.64 -5.11 3.41
N THR A 173 10.84 -3.82 3.66
CA THR A 173 10.45 -3.20 4.94
C THR A 173 8.96 -3.37 5.21
N LEU A 174 8.10 -3.13 4.21
CA LEU A 174 6.65 -3.33 4.35
C LEU A 174 6.31 -4.79 4.65
N LEU A 175 6.89 -5.73 3.90
CA LEU A 175 6.68 -7.16 4.10
C LEU A 175 7.11 -7.60 5.51
N THR A 176 8.29 -7.17 5.96
CA THR A 176 8.82 -7.50 7.29
C THR A 176 7.94 -6.95 8.40
N LEU A 177 7.44 -5.70 8.27
CA LEU A 177 6.55 -5.11 9.26
C LEU A 177 5.22 -5.88 9.37
N ILE A 178 4.58 -6.16 8.24
CA ILE A 178 3.33 -6.93 8.22
C ILE A 178 3.56 -8.37 8.72
N TYR A 179 4.67 -8.99 8.33
CA TYR A 179 5.01 -10.34 8.78
C TYR A 179 5.21 -10.43 10.29
N LEU A 180 5.98 -9.49 10.87
CA LEU A 180 6.20 -9.44 12.31
C LEU A 180 4.87 -9.23 13.04
N LEU A 181 4.02 -8.34 12.52
CA LEU A 181 2.71 -8.06 13.10
C LEU A 181 1.82 -9.30 13.13
N LEU A 182 1.75 -10.04 12.02
CA LEU A 182 0.99 -11.29 11.92
C LEU A 182 1.56 -12.41 12.79
N LEU A 183 2.90 -12.51 12.90
CA LEU A 183 3.53 -13.49 13.77
C LEU A 183 3.24 -13.22 15.25
N VAL A 184 3.38 -11.96 15.69
CA VAL A 184 3.06 -11.58 17.06
C VAL A 184 1.59 -11.85 17.35
N TRP A 185 0.68 -11.46 16.43
CA TRP A 185 -0.74 -11.77 16.54
C TRP A 185 -0.98 -13.28 16.73
N LEU A 186 -0.38 -14.12 15.88
CA LEU A 186 -0.55 -15.57 15.93
C LEU A 186 -0.03 -16.14 17.24
N ILE A 187 1.17 -15.73 17.68
CA ILE A 187 1.76 -16.19 18.94
C ILE A 187 0.88 -15.76 20.12
N THR A 188 0.44 -14.50 20.17
CA THR A 188 -0.43 -13.99 21.23
C THR A 188 -1.75 -14.76 21.29
N TYR A 189 -2.38 -15.00 20.14
CA TYR A 189 -3.60 -15.78 20.06
C TYR A 189 -3.40 -17.21 20.59
N MET A 190 -2.31 -17.87 20.21
CA MET A 190 -1.97 -19.20 20.73
C MET A 190 -1.72 -19.19 22.23
N THR A 191 -0.98 -18.19 22.73
CA THR A 191 -0.72 -18.05 24.16
C THR A 191 -2.02 -17.88 24.95
N GLY A 192 -2.95 -17.07 24.45
CA GLY A 192 -4.29 -16.94 25.05
C GLY A 192 -5.05 -18.25 25.06
N LEU A 193 -5.04 -18.99 23.94
CA LEU A 193 -5.76 -20.26 23.80
C LEU A 193 -5.19 -21.38 24.69
N PHE A 194 -3.86 -21.55 24.75
CA PHE A 194 -3.24 -22.67 25.46
C PHE A 194 -3.02 -22.39 26.96
N PHE A 195 -2.72 -21.15 27.34
CA PHE A 195 -2.38 -20.79 28.72
C PHE A 195 -3.49 -20.02 29.44
N GLY A 196 -4.56 -19.63 28.75
CA GLY A 196 -5.65 -18.86 29.34
C GLY A 196 -5.22 -17.48 29.86
N LEU A 197 -4.12 -16.94 29.33
CA LEU A 197 -3.61 -15.63 29.74
C LEU A 197 -4.47 -14.53 29.15
N ASP A 198 -4.65 -13.45 29.92
CA ASP A 198 -5.25 -12.23 29.38
C ASP A 198 -4.32 -11.63 28.31
N ILE A 199 -4.81 -11.61 27.08
CA ILE A 199 -4.10 -11.13 25.90
C ILE A 199 -4.40 -9.64 25.60
N SER A 200 -5.30 -9.00 26.35
CA SER A 200 -5.80 -7.65 26.06
C SER A 200 -4.67 -6.61 25.98
N SER A 201 -3.73 -6.65 26.94
CA SER A 201 -2.57 -5.74 26.95
C SER A 201 -1.66 -5.95 25.74
N THR A 202 -1.39 -7.21 25.37
CA THR A 202 -0.55 -7.53 24.21
C THR A 202 -1.23 -7.12 22.90
N MET A 203 -2.54 -7.35 22.77
CA MET A 203 -3.33 -6.88 21.63
C MET A 203 -3.34 -5.36 21.54
N SER A 204 -3.37 -4.65 22.68
CA SER A 204 -3.30 -3.18 22.72
C SER A 204 -1.98 -2.67 22.14
N VAL A 205 -0.86 -3.30 22.52
CA VAL A 205 0.47 -2.96 21.99
C VAL A 205 0.56 -3.29 20.50
N LEU A 206 0.00 -4.43 20.08
CA LEU A 206 -0.02 -4.86 18.69
C LEU A 206 -0.81 -3.87 17.81
N ALA A 207 -1.95 -3.38 18.29
CA ALA A 207 -2.76 -2.37 17.59
C ALA A 207 -2.03 -1.02 17.46
N LEU A 208 -1.21 -0.63 18.44
CA LEU A 208 -0.33 0.53 18.31
C LEU A 208 0.75 0.31 17.25
N CYS A 209 1.35 -0.88 17.19
CA CYS A 209 2.28 -1.23 16.13
C CYS A 209 1.61 -1.18 14.75
N ALA A 210 0.41 -1.72 14.60
CA ALA A 210 -0.39 -1.62 13.38
C ALA A 210 -0.65 -0.16 12.99
N THR A 211 -1.00 0.69 13.96
CA THR A 211 -1.17 2.13 13.74
C THR A 211 0.11 2.79 13.22
N PHE A 212 1.27 2.45 13.80
CA PHE A 212 2.55 2.95 13.31
C PHE A 212 2.82 2.53 11.86
N VAL A 213 2.55 1.26 11.52
CA VAL A 213 2.68 0.75 10.14
C VAL A 213 1.78 1.54 9.19
N MET A 214 0.52 1.77 9.57
CA MET A 214 -0.44 2.56 8.78
C MET A 214 0.05 3.98 8.53
N HIS A 215 0.52 4.65 9.58
CA HIS A 215 1.04 6.01 9.48
C HIS A 215 2.28 6.10 8.60
N TRP A 216 3.22 5.17 8.79
CA TRP A 216 4.43 5.06 7.97
C TRP A 216 4.12 4.81 6.49
N THR A 217 3.19 3.90 6.20
CA THR A 217 2.75 3.64 4.82
C THR A 217 2.03 4.84 4.21
N ALA A 218 1.24 5.58 5.00
CA ALA A 218 0.60 6.82 4.57
C ALA A 218 1.60 7.92 4.23
N TYR A 219 2.61 8.12 5.07
CA TYR A 219 3.67 9.08 4.81
C TYR A 219 4.38 8.77 3.47
N ILE A 220 4.74 7.51 3.24
CA ILE A 220 5.38 7.10 1.99
C ILE A 220 4.43 7.21 0.79
N GLY A 221 3.15 6.87 0.96
CA GLY A 221 2.13 7.00 -0.07
C GLY A 221 1.97 8.45 -0.54
N ILE A 222 1.90 9.39 0.41
CA ILE A 222 1.84 10.83 0.13
C ILE A 222 3.12 11.31 -0.55
N TYR A 223 4.29 10.86 -0.09
CA TYR A 223 5.57 11.20 -0.71
C TYR A 223 5.63 10.73 -2.18
N LYS A 224 5.26 9.48 -2.46
CA LYS A 224 5.18 8.95 -3.83
C LYS A 224 4.17 9.72 -4.68
N TYR A 225 3.02 10.10 -4.10
CA TYR A 225 2.01 10.89 -4.80
C TYR A 225 2.56 12.26 -5.22
N LYS A 226 3.21 12.97 -4.29
CA LYS A 226 3.82 14.28 -4.55
C LYS A 226 4.89 14.20 -5.63
N LEU A 227 5.73 13.16 -5.58
CA LEU A 227 6.77 12.94 -6.59
C LEU A 227 6.17 12.66 -7.98
N ALA A 228 5.14 11.82 -8.06
CA ALA A 228 4.46 11.50 -9.30
C ALA A 228 3.77 12.73 -9.91
N LYS A 229 3.08 13.53 -9.11
CA LYS A 229 2.45 14.79 -9.54
C LYS A 229 3.48 15.78 -10.08
N ASN A 230 4.63 15.92 -9.41
CA ASN A 230 5.70 16.79 -9.88
C ASN A 230 6.30 16.31 -11.20
N LYS A 231 6.47 14.99 -11.37
CA LYS A 231 6.94 14.40 -12.64
C LYS A 231 5.96 14.69 -13.78
N GLU A 232 4.66 14.51 -13.54
CA GLU A 232 3.61 14.83 -14.52
C GLU A 232 3.64 16.32 -14.90
N ALA A 233 3.71 17.21 -13.91
CA ALA A 233 3.82 18.65 -14.16
C ALA A 233 5.07 19.00 -14.98
N ILE A 234 6.24 18.46 -14.62
CA ILE A 234 7.49 18.69 -15.37
C ILE A 234 7.38 18.16 -16.81
N SER A 235 6.80 16.97 -17.00
CA SER A 235 6.61 16.43 -18.37
C SER A 235 5.68 17.30 -19.21
N HIS A 236 4.62 17.84 -18.62
CA HIS A 236 3.72 18.76 -19.30
C HIS A 236 4.41 20.09 -19.63
N PHE A 237 5.21 20.65 -18.72
CA PHE A 237 6.02 21.83 -18.98
C PHE A 237 7.04 21.59 -20.11
N LEU A 238 7.82 20.51 -20.06
CA LEU A 238 8.81 20.19 -21.08
C LEU A 238 8.16 19.95 -22.45
N ASN A 239 7.04 19.25 -22.51
CA ASN A 239 6.34 18.99 -23.77
C ASN A 239 5.69 20.26 -24.34
N ASN A 240 5.15 21.14 -23.50
CA ASN A 240 4.54 22.39 -23.96
C ASN A 240 5.58 23.43 -24.36
N ASP A 241 6.73 23.52 -23.69
CA ASP A 241 7.82 24.40 -24.11
C ASP A 241 8.47 23.90 -25.41
N SER A 242 8.50 22.58 -25.63
CA SER A 242 8.95 21.98 -26.91
C SER A 242 7.96 22.28 -28.06
N ALA A 243 6.67 22.46 -27.77
CA ALA A 243 5.64 22.82 -28.74
C ALA A 243 5.62 24.32 -29.11
N VAL A 244 6.43 25.16 -28.45
CA VAL A 244 6.51 26.62 -28.69
C VAL A 244 7.74 27.01 -29.54
N LEU A 245 8.53 26.05 -30.03
CA LEU A 245 9.59 26.33 -31.01
C LEU A 245 8.99 26.59 -32.42
N TYR A 246 8.69 27.88 -32.65
CA TYR A 246 8.50 28.61 -33.93
C TYR A 246 7.45 28.07 -34.94
N PRO A 247 6.26 28.69 -35.04
CA PRO A 247 5.33 28.44 -36.14
C PRO A 247 5.66 29.20 -37.43
N ASN A 248 6.67 30.08 -37.48
CA ASN A 248 6.89 30.95 -38.64
C ASN A 248 8.38 31.10 -38.99
N LEU A 249 8.88 30.20 -39.84
CA LEU A 249 9.99 30.48 -40.75
C LEU A 249 9.60 29.86 -42.10
N PRO A 250 9.48 30.66 -43.19
CA PRO A 250 9.03 30.16 -44.48
C PRO A 250 10.01 29.13 -45.01
N MET A 251 9.43 28.00 -45.38
CA MET A 251 10.03 26.87 -46.08
C MET A 251 10.76 27.36 -47.33
N ALA A 252 12.08 27.26 -47.34
CA ALA A 252 12.87 27.30 -48.55
C ALA A 252 13.42 25.88 -48.77
N GLU A 253 13.02 25.29 -49.89
CA GLU A 253 13.53 24.03 -50.42
C GLU A 253 15.05 24.07 -50.66
N ASP A 254 15.61 22.86 -50.65
CA ASP A 254 16.93 22.44 -51.10
C ASP A 254 18.13 22.43 -50.14
N SER A 255 18.46 21.18 -49.76
CA SER A 255 19.78 20.55 -49.53
C SER A 255 19.90 19.78 -48.20
N THR A 256 19.88 18.44 -48.29
CA THR A 256 20.52 17.54 -47.30
C THR A 256 22.06 17.71 -47.35
N PRO A 257 22.89 17.26 -46.37
CA PRO A 257 22.63 16.60 -45.06
C PRO A 257 23.53 17.11 -43.88
N GLN A 258 23.10 17.06 -42.61
CA GLN A 258 23.95 16.65 -41.46
C GLN A 258 23.27 16.81 -40.09
N GLU A 259 23.53 15.83 -39.22
CA GLU A 259 23.25 15.86 -37.78
C GLU A 259 23.81 17.14 -37.13
N TYR A 260 22.93 18.04 -36.70
CA TYR A 260 23.29 19.14 -35.79
C TYR A 260 23.47 18.57 -34.37
N LYS A 261 24.60 17.90 -34.13
CA LYS A 261 25.25 17.90 -32.81
C LYS A 261 26.17 19.10 -32.79
N GLU A 262 25.63 20.28 -32.45
CA GLU A 262 26.48 21.40 -32.05
C GLU A 262 27.23 21.00 -30.78
N SER A 263 28.50 20.61 -30.95
CA SER A 263 29.42 20.48 -29.84
C SER A 263 29.61 21.87 -29.23
N ILE A 264 29.35 21.99 -27.93
CA ILE A 264 29.68 23.18 -27.15
C ILE A 264 31.21 23.33 -27.20
N THR A 265 31.68 24.15 -28.12
CA THR A 265 33.09 24.41 -28.38
C THR A 265 33.31 25.90 -28.08
N ALA A 266 34.47 26.27 -27.54
CA ALA A 266 34.76 27.65 -27.11
C ALA A 266 34.62 28.71 -28.22
N ASP A 267 34.63 28.28 -29.48
CA ASP A 267 34.49 29.13 -30.67
C ASP A 267 33.02 29.33 -31.12
N ASN A 268 32.03 28.83 -30.36
CA ASN A 268 30.63 29.09 -30.68
C ASN A 268 30.29 30.57 -30.43
N LEU A 269 29.78 31.23 -31.47
CA LEU A 269 29.46 32.66 -31.48
C LEU A 269 28.43 33.06 -30.40
N TYR A 270 27.51 32.16 -30.05
CA TYR A 270 26.57 32.36 -28.94
C TYR A 270 27.24 32.23 -27.57
N PHE A 271 28.24 31.34 -27.44
CA PHE A 271 28.99 31.16 -26.20
C PHE A 271 29.90 32.37 -25.93
N GLN A 272 30.59 32.88 -26.94
CA GLN A 272 31.40 34.11 -26.83
C GLN A 272 30.53 35.33 -26.46
N LYS A 273 29.34 35.44 -27.06
CA LYS A 273 28.41 36.52 -26.71
C LYS A 273 27.91 36.42 -25.27
N LEU A 274 27.65 35.21 -24.78
CA LEU A 274 27.25 34.97 -23.39
C LEU A 274 28.40 35.22 -22.39
N GLU A 275 29.63 34.86 -22.76
CA GLU A 275 30.82 35.15 -21.94
C GLU A 275 31.06 36.65 -21.80
N LEU A 276 30.89 37.40 -22.89
CA LEU A 276 31.03 38.86 -22.90
C LEU A 276 29.96 39.54 -22.03
N LEU A 277 28.71 39.09 -22.13
CA LEU A 277 27.62 39.55 -21.26
C LEU A 277 27.86 39.22 -19.77
N CYS A 278 28.47 38.08 -19.47
CA CYS A 278 28.82 37.72 -18.10
C CYS A 278 30.01 38.53 -17.55
N LYS A 279 31.02 38.84 -18.37
CA LYS A 279 32.22 39.58 -17.96
C LYS A 279 31.99 41.09 -17.88
N ASP A 280 31.36 41.67 -18.90
CA ASP A 280 31.26 43.13 -19.01
C ASP A 280 29.99 43.64 -18.30
N GLU A 281 28.85 42.99 -18.53
CA GLU A 281 27.57 43.44 -17.96
C GLU A 281 27.24 42.80 -16.59
N HIS A 282 28.11 41.93 -16.06
CA HIS A 282 27.93 41.28 -14.75
C HIS A 282 26.52 40.69 -14.57
N ILE A 283 25.94 40.15 -15.64
CA ILE A 283 24.56 39.67 -15.69
C ILE A 283 24.23 38.67 -14.55
N TYR A 284 25.22 37.94 -14.04
CA TYR A 284 25.07 37.03 -12.91
C TYR A 284 24.72 37.71 -11.57
N THR A 285 24.90 39.03 -11.47
CA THR A 285 24.51 39.85 -10.30
C THR A 285 23.16 40.52 -10.45
N ASP A 286 22.58 40.50 -11.65
CA ASP A 286 21.31 41.15 -11.93
C ASP A 286 20.13 40.34 -11.35
N SER A 287 19.61 40.81 -10.21
CA SER A 287 18.46 40.23 -9.53
C SER A 287 17.14 40.34 -10.31
N THR A 288 17.06 41.17 -11.35
CA THR A 288 15.85 41.35 -12.16
C THR A 288 15.63 40.20 -13.15
N LEU A 289 16.69 39.49 -13.55
CA LEU A 289 16.60 38.30 -14.41
C LEU A 289 15.92 37.11 -13.73
N LYS A 290 15.98 37.02 -12.39
CA LYS A 290 15.23 36.01 -11.62
C LYS A 290 13.72 36.23 -11.62
N GLN A 291 13.23 37.44 -11.91
CA GLN A 291 11.82 37.79 -11.75
C GLN A 291 11.01 37.87 -13.06
N ARG A 292 11.64 37.73 -14.22
CA ARG A 292 10.96 37.91 -15.52
C ARG A 292 10.63 36.58 -16.24
N LYS A 293 9.93 35.68 -15.54
CA LYS A 293 9.07 34.63 -16.16
C LYS A 293 8.07 34.09 -15.14
N SER A 294 7.03 34.88 -14.89
CA SER A 294 5.72 34.44 -14.40
C SER A 294 4.68 35.48 -14.82
N ARG A 295 4.38 35.49 -16.11
CA ARG A 295 3.09 35.90 -16.67
C ARG A 295 2.80 34.99 -17.84
#